data_AF-A0A6J7C7W0-F1
#
_entry.id   AF-A0A6J7C7W0-F1
#
_cell.length_a   1.000
_cell.length_b   1.000
_cell.length_c   1.000
_cell.angle_alpha   90.00
_cell.angle_beta   90.00
_cell.angle_gamma   90.00
#
_symmetry.space_group_name_H-M   'P 1'
#
loop_
_entity.id
_entity.type
_entity.pdbx_description
1 polymer ?
#
loop_
_entity_poly.entity_id
_entity_poly.type
_entity_poly.pdbx_seq_one_letter_code
_entity_poly.pdbx_strand_id
1 'polypeptide(L)'
;MPSAVGYQPTLADEMGQLQERITSTRGHSITSMQAIYVPADDITDPAPHTTFAHLDATTVLSRPISELGIYPAVDPLDSSSRILDPRYIGEHHFQVANRIKQILQRYKDLQDIIAILGIDELSEDDRILVGRARRIQRFLSQNTFVAKVFTGLDGSFVPVTETIAAFEALADGKYDHVPEQAFFMCGGLDDVERRAAEIAASVGK
;
A
#
# COMPACT_ATOMS: atom_id res chain seq x y z
N MET A 1 -36.48 16.94 7.49
CA MET A 1 -35.88 17.47 6.25
C MET A 1 -34.62 16.66 5.96
N PRO A 2 -34.38 16.23 4.71
CA PRO A 2 -33.11 15.58 4.34
C PRO A 2 -31.94 16.55 4.50
N SER A 3 -30.79 16.02 4.89
CA SER A 3 -29.52 16.74 5.03
C SER A 3 -28.81 16.87 3.67
N ALA A 4 -27.55 17.29 3.68
CA ALA A 4 -26.68 17.37 2.50
C ALA A 4 -26.75 16.09 1.66
N VAL A 5 -26.81 16.26 0.33
CA VAL A 5 -26.76 15.17 -0.68
C VAL A 5 -27.87 14.10 -0.52
N GLY A 6 -28.94 14.39 0.24
CA GLY A 6 -30.08 13.49 0.41
C GLY A 6 -29.96 12.50 1.57
N TYR A 7 -28.90 12.58 2.39
CA TYR A 7 -28.75 11.75 3.57
C TYR A 7 -29.68 12.13 4.72
N GLN A 8 -29.91 11.19 5.64
CA GLN A 8 -30.67 11.45 6.87
C GLN A 8 -29.97 12.49 7.76
N PRO A 9 -30.71 13.37 8.45
CA PRO A 9 -30.12 14.35 9.38
C PRO A 9 -29.46 13.69 10.61
N THR A 10 -29.83 12.45 10.93
CA THR A 10 -29.29 11.65 12.03
C THR A 10 -28.09 10.79 11.65
N LEU A 11 -27.53 10.95 10.43
CA LEU A 11 -26.45 10.10 9.91
C LEU A 11 -25.27 9.98 10.89
N ALA A 12 -24.81 11.10 11.43
CA ALA A 12 -23.68 11.12 12.35
C ALA A 12 -23.98 10.41 13.68
N ASP A 13 -25.17 10.64 14.25
CA ASP A 13 -25.57 10.03 15.52
C ASP A 13 -25.71 8.51 15.40
N GLU A 14 -26.34 8.04 14.33
CA GLU A 14 -26.52 6.60 14.06
C GLU A 14 -25.20 5.90 13.79
N MET A 15 -24.30 6.54 13.03
CA MET A 15 -22.95 6.05 12.81
C MET A 15 -22.17 5.97 14.13
N GLY A 16 -22.23 7.00 14.97
CA GLY A 16 -21.57 7.01 16.27
C GLY A 16 -22.05 5.88 17.20
N GLN A 17 -23.35 5.64 17.29
CA GLN A 17 -23.91 4.56 18.11
C GLN A 17 -23.40 3.17 17.71
N LEU A 18 -23.14 2.96 16.42
CA LEU A 18 -22.59 1.71 15.91
C LEU A 18 -21.08 1.63 16.16
N GLN A 19 -20.32 2.66 15.76
CA GLN A 19 -18.86 2.64 15.77
C GLN A 19 -18.28 2.62 17.19
N GLU A 20 -18.88 3.35 18.14
CA GLU A 20 -18.41 3.39 19.53
C GLU A 20 -18.53 2.04 20.26
N ARG A 21 -19.37 1.12 19.75
CA ARG A 21 -19.46 -0.26 20.27
C ARG A 21 -18.32 -1.15 19.80
N ILE A 22 -17.66 -0.77 18.71
CA ILE A 22 -16.52 -1.47 18.11
C ILE A 22 -15.26 -0.89 18.74
N THR A 23 -14.94 -1.33 19.96
CA THR A 23 -13.77 -0.84 20.68
C THR A 23 -13.11 -1.95 21.50
N SER A 24 -11.90 -1.68 21.96
CA SER A 24 -11.18 -2.57 22.87
C SER A 24 -11.51 -2.22 24.32
N THR A 25 -11.82 -3.23 25.11
CA THR A 25 -12.07 -3.11 26.56
C THR A 25 -11.03 -3.90 27.34
N ARG A 26 -11.01 -3.80 28.67
CA ARG A 26 -10.00 -4.49 29.49
C ARG A 26 -10.04 -6.00 29.23
N GLY A 27 -8.98 -6.52 28.63
CA GLY A 27 -8.80 -7.94 28.32
C GLY A 27 -9.52 -8.47 27.06
N HIS A 28 -10.25 -7.62 26.33
CA HIS A 28 -11.02 -8.05 25.14
C HIS A 28 -10.93 -7.00 24.04
N SER A 29 -10.78 -7.43 22.79
CA SER A 29 -10.70 -6.53 21.64
C SER A 29 -11.65 -6.97 20.53
N ILE A 30 -12.36 -6.01 19.94
CA ILE A 30 -13.06 -6.19 18.67
C ILE A 30 -12.30 -5.37 17.63
N THR A 31 -11.74 -6.04 16.62
CA THR A 31 -11.14 -5.38 15.45
C THR A 31 -12.12 -5.54 14.28
N SER A 32 -12.64 -4.43 13.78
CA SER A 32 -13.58 -4.42 12.66
C SER A 32 -12.88 -4.02 11.37
N MET A 33 -13.03 -4.84 10.33
CA MET A 33 -12.64 -4.51 8.97
C MET A 33 -13.90 -4.11 8.20
N GLN A 34 -13.99 -2.83 7.82
CA GLN A 34 -15.20 -2.25 7.26
C GLN A 34 -14.98 -1.91 5.78
N ALA A 35 -15.79 -2.51 4.91
CA ALA A 35 -15.80 -2.15 3.50
C ALA A 35 -16.68 -0.91 3.31
N ILE A 36 -16.06 0.21 2.93
CA ILE A 36 -16.75 1.47 2.69
C ILE A 36 -16.79 1.69 1.18
N TYR A 37 -18.00 1.74 0.63
CA TYR A 37 -18.20 2.12 -0.76
C TYR A 37 -18.19 3.64 -0.88
N VAL A 38 -17.29 4.17 -1.71
CA VAL A 38 -17.19 5.61 -1.99
C VAL A 38 -18.01 5.90 -3.25
N PRO A 39 -19.13 6.66 -3.14
CA PRO A 39 -19.94 7.00 -4.30
C PRO A 39 -19.14 7.86 -5.28
N ALA A 40 -19.15 7.47 -6.56
CA ALA A 40 -18.49 8.22 -7.65
C ALA A 40 -17.00 8.56 -7.41
N ASP A 41 -16.29 7.75 -6.59
CA ASP A 41 -14.91 8.00 -6.18
C ASP A 41 -14.70 9.35 -5.44
N ASP A 42 -15.77 9.95 -4.89
CA ASP A 42 -15.72 11.20 -4.12
C ASP A 42 -15.63 10.95 -2.61
N ILE A 43 -14.43 11.10 -2.06
CA ILE A 43 -14.15 10.96 -0.62
C ILE A 43 -14.73 12.10 0.24
N THR A 44 -15.21 13.18 -0.39
CA THR A 44 -15.79 14.34 0.30
C THR A 44 -17.30 14.19 0.54
N ASP A 45 -17.89 13.11 0.02
CA ASP A 45 -19.28 12.78 0.29
C ASP A 45 -19.54 12.64 1.81
N PRO A 46 -20.69 13.12 2.33
CA PRO A 46 -20.99 13.09 3.76
C PRO A 46 -20.90 11.71 4.42
N ALA A 47 -21.22 10.62 3.71
CA ALA A 47 -21.22 9.28 4.29
C ALA A 47 -19.80 8.72 4.53
N PRO A 48 -18.89 8.69 3.53
CA PRO A 48 -17.47 8.40 3.75
C PRO A 48 -16.85 9.33 4.78
N HIS A 49 -17.10 10.64 4.68
CA HIS A 49 -16.51 11.63 5.58
C HIS A 49 -16.85 11.37 7.06
N THR A 50 -18.13 11.11 7.36
CA THR A 50 -18.58 10.81 8.72
C THR A 50 -18.00 9.48 9.22
N THR A 51 -17.88 8.49 8.33
CA THR A 51 -17.33 7.18 8.69
C THR A 51 -15.84 7.27 8.99
N PHE A 52 -15.07 8.02 8.20
CA PHE A 52 -13.63 8.17 8.37
C PHE A 52 -13.23 8.78 9.72
N ALA A 53 -14.09 9.61 10.31
CA ALA A 53 -13.86 10.18 11.64
C ALA A 53 -13.75 9.13 12.76
N HIS A 54 -14.31 7.93 12.55
CA HIS A 54 -14.30 6.84 13.53
C HIS A 54 -13.24 5.77 13.23
N LEU A 55 -12.52 5.85 12.11
CA LEU A 55 -11.56 4.81 11.73
C LEU A 55 -10.17 5.12 12.24
N ASP A 56 -9.54 4.13 12.88
CA ASP A 56 -8.13 4.23 13.29
C ASP A 56 -7.15 4.03 12.13
N ALA A 57 -7.59 3.38 11.05
CA ALA A 57 -6.81 3.18 9.84
C ALA A 57 -7.71 3.15 8.61
N THR A 58 -7.21 3.70 7.51
CA THR A 58 -7.85 3.69 6.20
C THR A 58 -6.95 2.97 5.20
N THR A 59 -7.50 1.94 4.55
CA THR A 59 -6.84 1.24 3.44
C THR A 59 -7.60 1.59 2.17
N VAL A 60 -7.03 2.49 1.37
CA VAL A 60 -7.64 2.97 0.14
C VAL A 60 -7.27 2.01 -0.99
N LEU A 61 -8.29 1.54 -1.73
CA LEU A 61 -8.10 0.72 -2.92
C LEU A 61 -8.23 1.59 -4.16
N SER A 62 -7.21 1.57 -5.02
CA SER A 62 -7.09 2.50 -6.15
C SER A 62 -7.17 1.76 -7.49
N ARG A 63 -8.02 2.26 -8.39
CA ARG A 63 -8.17 1.71 -9.75
C ARG A 63 -6.88 1.82 -10.56
N PRO A 64 -6.17 2.96 -10.62
CA PRO A 64 -4.86 3.06 -11.28
C PRO A 64 -3.86 1.98 -10.86
N ILE A 65 -3.82 1.61 -9.58
CA ILE A 65 -2.91 0.57 -9.07
C ILE A 65 -3.33 -0.82 -9.58
N SER A 66 -4.64 -1.10 -9.62
CA SER A 66 -5.16 -2.35 -10.15
C SER A 66 -4.88 -2.52 -11.66
N GLU A 67 -4.89 -1.42 -12.42
CA GLU A 67 -4.58 -1.42 -13.87
C GLU A 67 -3.11 -1.77 -14.15
N LEU A 68 -2.22 -1.52 -13.19
CA LEU A 68 -0.82 -1.97 -13.22
C LEU A 68 -0.67 -3.47 -12.88
N GLY A 69 -1.77 -4.16 -12.57
CA GLY A 69 -1.79 -5.56 -12.15
C GLY A 69 -1.31 -5.80 -10.72
N ILE A 70 -1.15 -4.74 -9.92
CA ILE A 70 -0.68 -4.83 -8.53
C ILE A 70 -1.85 -5.24 -7.63
N TYR A 71 -1.71 -6.39 -6.97
CA TYR A 71 -2.68 -6.91 -6.01
C TYR A 71 -2.02 -7.26 -4.68
N PRO A 72 -2.56 -6.83 -3.53
CA PRO A 72 -3.78 -6.00 -3.39
C PRO A 72 -3.56 -4.56 -3.89
N ALA A 73 -4.61 -3.95 -4.46
CA ALA A 73 -4.54 -2.63 -5.11
C ALA A 73 -4.58 -1.47 -4.10
N VAL A 74 -3.79 -1.56 -3.03
CA VAL A 74 -3.73 -0.58 -1.95
C VAL A 74 -2.90 0.62 -2.38
N ASP A 75 -3.42 1.83 -2.19
CA ASP A 75 -2.65 3.06 -2.36
C ASP A 75 -1.83 3.37 -1.10
N PRO A 76 -0.49 3.28 -1.16
CA PRO A 76 0.36 3.46 0.01
C PRO A 76 0.47 4.92 0.48
N LEU A 77 0.13 5.90 -0.38
CA LEU A 77 0.20 7.33 -0.06
C LEU A 77 -1.13 7.82 0.49
N ASP A 78 -2.25 7.37 -0.08
CA ASP A 78 -3.60 7.76 0.38
C ASP A 78 -4.09 6.92 1.58
N SER A 79 -3.49 5.74 1.81
CA SER A 79 -3.77 4.94 3.01
C SER A 79 -3.08 5.52 4.26
N SER A 80 -3.82 5.54 5.36
CA SER A 80 -3.37 6.13 6.61
C SER A 80 -3.62 5.22 7.81
N SER A 81 -2.86 5.43 8.89
CA SER A 81 -3.09 4.74 10.14
C SER A 81 -2.64 5.62 11.30
N ARG A 82 -3.49 5.71 12.33
CA ARG A 82 -3.23 6.46 13.56
C ARG A 82 -2.09 5.85 14.38
N ILE A 83 -1.86 4.54 14.27
CA ILE A 83 -0.81 3.84 15.01
C ILE A 83 0.55 3.86 14.29
N LEU A 84 0.63 4.47 13.09
CA LEU A 84 1.90 4.72 12.41
C LEU A 84 2.66 5.88 13.11
N ASP A 85 3.06 5.63 14.35
CA ASP A 85 3.77 6.56 15.23
C ASP A 85 4.79 5.75 16.05
N PRO A 86 6.04 6.24 16.19
CA PRO A 86 7.13 5.49 16.82
C PRO A 86 6.83 5.06 18.26
N ARG A 87 5.89 5.74 18.95
CA ARG A 87 5.45 5.39 20.30
C ARG A 87 4.68 4.06 20.36
N TYR A 88 4.07 3.62 19.26
CA TYR A 88 3.30 2.37 19.20
C TYR A 88 4.04 1.26 18.48
N ILE A 89 4.70 1.56 17.35
CA ILE A 89 5.31 0.54 16.49
C ILE A 89 6.85 0.46 16.59
N GLY A 90 7.45 1.34 17.38
CA GLY A 90 8.90 1.47 17.48
C GLY A 90 9.51 2.33 16.38
N GLU A 91 10.69 2.87 16.66
CA GLU A 91 11.39 3.82 15.79
C GLU A 91 11.78 3.21 14.43
N HIS A 92 12.31 1.98 14.44
CA HIS A 92 12.78 1.30 13.23
C HIS A 92 11.68 1.10 12.19
N HIS A 93 10.53 0.56 12.60
CA HIS A 93 9.38 0.40 11.71
C HIS A 93 8.89 1.75 11.17
N PHE A 94 8.75 2.75 12.04
CA PHE A 94 8.29 4.08 11.63
C PHE A 94 9.23 4.75 10.61
N GLN A 95 10.54 4.67 10.82
CA GLN A 95 11.53 5.24 9.90
C GLN A 95 11.51 4.56 8.53
N VAL A 96 11.47 3.23 8.49
CA VAL A 96 11.39 2.48 7.22
C VAL A 96 10.11 2.84 6.48
N ALA A 97 8.95 2.83 7.15
CA ALA A 97 7.67 3.18 6.52
C ALA A 97 7.67 4.62 5.94
N ASN A 98 8.20 5.60 6.67
CA ASN A 98 8.29 6.98 6.17
C ASN A 98 9.25 7.12 5.00
N ARG A 99 10.38 6.42 5.03
CA ARG A 99 11.34 6.43 3.92
C ARG A 99 10.74 5.84 2.64
N ILE A 100 9.95 4.76 2.76
CA ILE A 100 9.21 4.20 1.64
C ILE A 100 8.17 5.21 1.10
N LYS A 101 7.40 5.85 1.98
CA LYS A 101 6.44 6.90 1.57
C LYS A 101 7.13 8.07 0.86
N GLN A 102 8.29 8.51 1.34
CA GLN A 102 9.07 9.58 0.71
C GLN A 102 9.55 9.19 -0.70
N ILE A 103 10.05 7.96 -0.88
CA ILE A 103 10.47 7.46 -2.20
C ILE A 103 9.28 7.43 -3.16
N LEU A 104 8.13 6.91 -2.72
CA LEU A 104 6.92 6.83 -3.55
C LEU A 104 6.32 8.19 -3.87
N GLN A 105 6.34 9.13 -2.92
CA GLN A 105 5.88 10.50 -3.15
C GLN A 105 6.75 11.20 -4.18
N ARG A 106 8.08 11.12 -4.03
CA ARG A 106 9.01 11.73 -4.98
C ARG A 106 8.92 11.10 -6.37
N TYR A 107 8.65 9.79 -6.44
CA TYR A 107 8.33 9.14 -7.71
C TYR A 107 7.06 9.69 -8.35
N LYS A 108 5.98 9.89 -7.59
CA LYS A 108 4.73 10.50 -8.07
C LYS A 108 4.99 11.91 -8.63
N ASP A 109 5.78 12.73 -7.96
CA ASP A 109 6.14 14.07 -8.42
C ASP A 109 6.96 14.04 -9.74
N LEU A 110 7.78 13.01 -9.93
CA LEU A 110 8.58 12.80 -11.14
C LEU A 110 7.78 12.19 -12.30
N GLN A 111 6.62 11.56 -12.07
CA GLN A 111 5.84 10.91 -13.13
C GLN A 111 5.38 11.88 -14.22
N ASP A 112 4.96 13.10 -13.85
CA ASP A 112 4.54 14.11 -14.82
C ASP A 112 5.71 14.57 -15.70
N ILE A 113 6.90 14.72 -15.11
CA ILE A 113 8.13 15.05 -15.82
C ILE A 113 8.50 13.93 -16.78
N ILE A 114 8.46 12.67 -16.32
CA ILE A 114 8.76 11.49 -17.15
C ILE A 114 7.78 11.37 -18.32
N ALA A 115 6.50 11.68 -18.11
CA ALA A 115 5.49 11.62 -19.15
C ALA A 115 5.70 12.65 -20.27
N ILE A 116 6.31 13.81 -19.96
CA ILE A 116 6.55 14.90 -20.93
C ILE A 116 7.93 14.79 -21.58
N LEU A 117 8.98 14.59 -20.77
CA LEU A 117 10.38 14.68 -21.21
C LEU A 117 11.04 13.31 -21.42
N GLY A 118 10.50 12.25 -20.82
CA GLY A 118 11.13 10.93 -20.79
C GLY A 118 12.07 10.74 -19.59
N ILE A 119 12.46 9.49 -19.34
CA ILE A 119 13.29 9.12 -18.18
C ILE A 119 14.76 9.53 -18.32
N ASP A 120 15.23 9.73 -19.55
CA ASP A 120 16.64 10.04 -19.85
C ASP A 120 17.02 11.48 -19.49
N GLU A 121 16.03 12.36 -19.33
CA GLU A 121 16.20 13.77 -18.95
C GLU A 121 16.29 13.98 -17.42
N LEU A 122 16.10 12.91 -16.63
CA LEU A 122 16.23 12.96 -15.19
C LEU A 122 17.70 12.94 -14.75
N SER A 123 17.97 13.56 -13.59
CA SER A 123 19.26 13.42 -12.92
C SER A 123 19.56 11.95 -12.59
N GLU A 124 20.84 11.59 -12.45
CA GLU A 124 21.23 10.21 -12.12
C GLU A 124 20.58 9.74 -10.81
N ASP A 125 20.54 10.61 -9.80
CA ASP A 125 19.90 10.34 -8.50
C ASP A 125 18.39 10.11 -8.65
N ASP A 126 17.70 10.91 -9.47
CA ASP A 126 16.27 10.75 -9.71
C ASP A 126 15.97 9.46 -10.50
N ARG A 127 16.84 9.08 -11.44
CA ARG A 127 16.73 7.80 -12.15
C ARG A 127 16.87 6.61 -11.20
N ILE A 128 17.82 6.66 -10.27
CA ILE A 128 17.97 5.63 -9.23
C ILE A 128 16.72 5.58 -8.35
N LEU A 129 16.21 6.74 -7.93
CA LEU A 129 14.99 6.83 -7.12
C LEU A 129 13.79 6.23 -7.84
N VAL A 130 13.58 6.57 -9.11
CA VAL A 130 12.50 6.03 -9.95
C VAL A 130 12.62 4.50 -10.04
N GLY A 131 13.82 3.97 -10.28
CA GLY A 131 14.06 2.53 -10.29
C GLY A 131 13.69 1.86 -8.97
N ARG A 132 14.10 2.43 -7.84
CA ARG A 132 13.73 1.94 -6.50
C ARG A 132 12.22 2.02 -6.27
N ALA A 133 11.59 3.14 -6.61
CA ALA A 133 10.16 3.34 -6.44
C ALA A 133 9.34 2.32 -7.23
N ARG A 134 9.72 2.02 -8.48
CA ARG A 134 9.04 0.99 -9.30
C ARG A 134 9.19 -0.40 -8.70
N ARG A 135 10.37 -0.75 -8.16
CA ARG A 135 10.58 -2.02 -7.44
C ARG A 135 9.73 -2.10 -6.19
N ILE A 136 9.73 -1.04 -5.36
CA ILE A 136 8.91 -0.94 -4.14
C ILE A 136 7.42 -1.08 -4.49
N GLN A 137 6.95 -0.36 -5.51
CA GLN A 137 5.56 -0.39 -5.94
C GLN A 137 5.12 -1.80 -6.36
N ARG A 138 5.98 -2.54 -7.07
CA ARG A 138 5.74 -3.94 -7.41
C ARG A 138 5.84 -4.85 -6.19
N PHE A 139 6.78 -4.63 -5.29
CA PHE A 139 6.98 -5.44 -4.09
C PHE A 139 5.84 -5.32 -3.07
N LEU A 140 5.05 -4.25 -3.15
CA LEU A 140 3.79 -4.13 -2.41
C LEU A 140 2.71 -5.10 -2.91
N SER A 141 2.87 -5.71 -4.09
CA SER A 141 2.01 -6.82 -4.52
C SER A 141 2.41 -8.11 -3.83
N GLN A 142 1.40 -8.90 -3.46
CA GLN A 142 1.60 -10.14 -2.73
C GLN A 142 0.69 -11.24 -3.28
N ASN A 143 1.26 -12.43 -3.41
CA ASN A 143 0.54 -13.67 -3.64
C ASN A 143 -0.32 -14.03 -2.42
N THR A 144 -1.64 -13.98 -2.56
CA THR A 144 -2.58 -14.31 -1.47
C THR A 144 -3.09 -15.74 -1.58
N PHE A 145 -3.36 -16.39 -0.44
CA PHE A 145 -3.84 -17.77 -0.39
C PHE A 145 -5.15 -17.97 -1.15
N VAL A 146 -6.05 -16.98 -1.11
CA VAL A 146 -7.35 -17.03 -1.77
C VAL A 146 -7.22 -16.85 -3.29
N ALA A 147 -6.21 -16.09 -3.74
CA ALA A 147 -6.00 -15.85 -5.17
C ALA A 147 -5.36 -17.04 -5.90
N LYS A 148 -4.87 -18.07 -5.20
CA LYS A 148 -4.22 -19.26 -5.80
C LYS A 148 -5.04 -19.89 -6.92
N VAL A 149 -6.36 -19.92 -6.80
CA VAL A 149 -7.26 -20.49 -7.83
C VAL A 149 -7.20 -19.72 -9.15
N PHE A 150 -6.92 -18.42 -9.10
CA PHE A 150 -6.85 -17.55 -10.28
C PHE A 150 -5.42 -17.37 -10.78
N THR A 151 -4.44 -17.30 -9.88
CA THR A 151 -3.05 -16.98 -10.22
C THR A 151 -2.18 -18.23 -10.42
N GLY A 152 -2.59 -19.39 -9.89
CA GLY A 152 -1.77 -20.60 -9.83
C GLY A 152 -0.58 -20.50 -8.85
N LEU A 153 -0.39 -19.36 -8.21
CA LEU A 153 0.69 -19.12 -7.25
C LEU A 153 0.22 -19.47 -5.84
N ASP A 154 1.04 -20.22 -5.10
CA ASP A 154 0.83 -20.42 -3.68
C ASP A 154 0.86 -19.09 -2.95
N GLY A 155 -0.03 -18.90 -1.97
CA GLY A 155 -0.03 -17.70 -1.14
C GLY A 155 1.14 -17.70 -0.16
N SER A 156 1.62 -16.51 0.17
CA SER A 156 2.68 -16.34 1.18
C SER A 156 2.15 -15.57 2.39
N PHE A 157 2.59 -15.96 3.58
CA PHE A 157 2.45 -15.17 4.80
C PHE A 157 3.82 -14.57 5.14
N VAL A 158 3.85 -13.26 5.39
CA VAL A 158 5.10 -12.51 5.56
C VAL A 158 5.09 -11.88 6.95
N PRO A 159 6.02 -12.26 7.85
CA PRO A 159 6.15 -11.65 9.17
C PRO A 159 6.53 -10.18 9.08
N VAL A 160 6.00 -9.37 10.00
CA VAL A 160 6.26 -7.91 10.07
C VAL A 160 7.76 -7.59 10.12
N THR A 161 8.54 -8.37 10.87
CA THR A 161 9.99 -8.20 10.98
C THR A 161 10.70 -8.40 9.64
N GLU A 162 10.26 -9.38 8.85
CA GLU A 162 10.78 -9.63 7.50
C GLU A 162 10.35 -8.54 6.53
N THR A 163 9.11 -8.07 6.62
CA THR A 163 8.61 -6.94 5.83
C THR A 163 9.47 -5.69 6.05
N ILE A 164 9.73 -5.33 7.31
CA ILE A 164 10.53 -4.14 7.64
C ILE A 164 11.96 -4.28 7.09
N ALA A 165 12.61 -5.42 7.33
CA ALA A 165 13.96 -5.68 6.84
C ALA A 165 14.03 -5.64 5.29
N ALA A 166 13.01 -6.17 4.62
CA ALA A 166 12.94 -6.18 3.17
C ALA A 166 12.81 -4.78 2.56
N PHE A 167 11.89 -3.97 3.10
CA PHE A 167 11.71 -2.60 2.64
C PHE A 167 12.90 -1.70 2.98
N GLU A 168 13.56 -1.93 4.12
CA GLU A 168 14.82 -1.25 4.45
C GLU A 168 15.92 -1.57 3.43
N ALA A 169 16.10 -2.84 3.09
CA ALA A 169 17.08 -3.27 2.08
C ALA A 169 16.81 -2.68 0.69
N LEU A 170 15.53 -2.55 0.32
CA LEU A 170 15.11 -1.88 -0.92
C LEU A 170 15.41 -0.39 -0.89
N ALA A 171 15.08 0.28 0.21
CA ALA A 171 15.35 1.71 0.37
C ALA A 171 16.86 2.03 0.37
N ASP A 172 17.68 1.11 0.89
CA ASP A 172 19.15 1.18 0.89
C ASP A 172 19.79 0.87 -0.48
N GLY A 173 19.01 0.36 -1.44
CA GLY A 173 19.50 0.02 -2.78
C GLY A 173 20.24 -1.31 -2.86
N LYS A 174 20.15 -2.18 -1.83
CA LYS A 174 20.79 -3.51 -1.85
C LYS A 174 20.31 -4.37 -3.02
N TYR A 175 19.07 -4.14 -3.47
CA TYR A 175 18.43 -4.84 -4.56
C TYR A 175 18.36 -4.03 -5.87
N ASP A 176 19.17 -2.97 -6.03
CA ASP A 176 19.15 -2.13 -7.24
C ASP A 176 19.62 -2.86 -8.51
N HIS A 177 20.31 -3.98 -8.35
CA HIS A 177 20.75 -4.84 -9.45
C HIS A 177 19.65 -5.81 -9.92
N VAL A 178 18.57 -5.97 -9.14
CA VAL A 178 17.50 -6.93 -9.44
C VAL A 178 16.49 -6.30 -10.42
N PRO A 179 16.05 -7.04 -11.46
CA PRO A 179 15.04 -6.56 -12.40
C PRO A 179 13.69 -6.34 -11.71
N GLU A 180 12.97 -5.27 -12.11
CA GLU A 180 11.67 -4.92 -11.54
C GLU A 180 10.64 -6.06 -11.61
N GLN A 181 10.72 -6.90 -12.64
CA GLN A 181 9.83 -8.04 -12.84
C GLN A 181 9.92 -9.09 -11.72
N ALA A 182 11.08 -9.21 -11.07
CA ALA A 182 11.28 -10.16 -9.98
C ALA A 182 10.48 -9.79 -8.72
N PHE A 183 10.06 -8.53 -8.55
CA PHE A 183 9.32 -8.04 -7.39
C PHE A 183 7.82 -8.26 -7.46
N PHE A 184 7.31 -8.77 -8.59
CA PHE A 184 5.87 -8.88 -8.80
C PHE A 184 5.29 -10.14 -8.14
N MET A 185 4.20 -10.02 -7.38
CA MET A 185 3.46 -11.13 -6.73
C MET A 185 4.37 -12.03 -5.87
N CYS A 186 5.17 -11.43 -5.00
CA CYS A 186 6.12 -12.13 -4.12
C CYS A 186 5.68 -12.03 -2.65
N GLY A 187 6.06 -13.01 -1.83
CA GLY A 187 5.88 -12.93 -0.38
C GLY A 187 7.05 -12.18 0.28
N GLY A 188 8.27 -12.66 0.09
CA GLY A 188 9.47 -12.10 0.71
C GLY A 188 10.61 -11.89 -0.28
N LEU A 189 11.76 -11.46 0.24
CA LEU A 189 12.97 -11.29 -0.58
C LEU A 189 13.47 -12.62 -1.16
N ASP A 190 13.26 -13.73 -0.46
CA ASP A 190 13.60 -15.08 -0.98
C ASP A 190 12.86 -15.40 -2.29
N ASP A 191 11.59 -14.98 -2.40
CA ASP A 191 10.81 -15.15 -3.64
C ASP A 191 11.35 -14.24 -4.76
N VAL A 192 11.76 -13.03 -4.41
CA VAL A 192 12.38 -12.08 -5.35
C VAL A 192 13.69 -12.64 -5.89
N GLU A 193 14.56 -13.17 -5.03
CA GLU A 193 15.84 -13.74 -5.43
C GLU A 193 15.67 -14.98 -6.31
N ARG A 194 14.72 -15.86 -5.96
CA ARG A 194 14.37 -17.03 -6.78
C ARG A 194 13.92 -16.61 -8.17
N ARG A 195 13.00 -15.64 -8.27
CA ARG A 195 12.51 -15.14 -9.56
C ARG A 195 13.59 -14.41 -10.35
N ALA A 196 14.46 -13.65 -9.67
CA ALA A 196 15.58 -12.98 -10.31
C ALA A 196 16.51 -14.02 -10.99
N ALA A 197 16.78 -15.14 -10.30
CA ALA A 197 17.57 -16.23 -10.85
C ALA A 197 16.88 -16.91 -12.05
N GLU A 198 15.56 -17.13 -11.99
CA GLU A 198 14.78 -17.68 -13.11
C GLU A 198 14.81 -16.76 -14.33
N ILE A 199 14.64 -15.45 -14.14
CA ILE A 199 14.71 -14.44 -15.21
C ILE A 199 16.11 -14.45 -15.83
N ALA A 200 17.16 -14.42 -15.02
CA ALA A 200 18.54 -14.47 -15.51
C ALA A 200 18.81 -15.75 -16.33
N ALA A 201 18.28 -16.90 -15.88
CA ALA A 201 18.41 -18.17 -16.60
C ALA A 201 17.62 -18.19 -17.93
N SER A 202 16.50 -17.46 -18.03
CA SER A 202 15.72 -17.36 -19.27
C SER A 202 16.35 -16.43 -20.32
N VAL A 203 17.09 -15.40 -19.89
CA VAL A 203 17.75 -14.43 -20.79
C VAL A 203 19.08 -14.98 -21.33
N GLY A 204 19.69 -15.93 -20.62
CA GLY A 204 20.92 -16.62 -21.05
C GLY A 204 20.72 -17.76 -22.06
N LYS A 205 19.48 -18.01 -22.52
CA LYS A 205 19.15 -18.96 -23.59
C LYS A 205 18.72 -18.23 -24.85
#